data_AF-A0A942HXR9-F1
#
_entry.id   AF-A0A942HXR9-F1
#
_cell.length_a   1.000
_cell.length_b   1.000
_cell.length_c   1.000
_cell.angle_alpha   90.00
_cell.angle_beta   90.00
_cell.angle_gamma   90.00
#
_symmetry.space_group_name_H-M   'P 1'
#
loop_
_entity.id
_entity.type
_entity.pdbx_description
1 polymer ?
#
loop_
_entity_poly.entity_id
_entity_poly.type
_entity_poly.pdbx_seq_one_letter_code
_entity_poly.pdbx_strand_id
1 'polypeptide(L)'
;MNSSRKVRVSRQKRNQRGQSMVEYALGLGCVSALCMVALGSLGFICGDMIYNVQNAINYGGNTAPQPGRMINPNATPWVIE
;
A
#
# COMPACT_ATOMS: atom_id res chain seq x y z
N MET A 1 -43.82 35.78 -22.50
CA MET A 1 -42.88 34.64 -22.64
C MET A 1 -41.60 35.08 -21.92
N ASN A 2 -41.17 34.53 -20.78
CA ASN A 2 -40.84 33.13 -20.50
C ASN A 2 -41.04 32.78 -19.02
N SER A 3 -41.68 31.64 -18.79
CA SER A 3 -41.90 31.02 -17.48
C SER A 3 -40.65 30.23 -17.08
N SER A 4 -39.92 30.72 -16.08
CA SER A 4 -38.81 30.01 -15.44
C SER A 4 -39.36 28.80 -14.68
N ARG A 5 -39.33 27.63 -15.31
CA ARG A 5 -39.66 26.35 -14.66
C ARG A 5 -38.64 26.06 -13.56
N LYS A 6 -39.06 26.21 -12.29
CA LYS A 6 -38.36 25.65 -11.13
C LYS A 6 -38.36 24.13 -11.24
N VAL A 7 -37.23 23.56 -11.67
CA VAL A 7 -36.97 22.11 -11.58
C VAL A 7 -36.87 21.77 -10.09
N ARG A 8 -37.96 21.28 -9.50
CA ARG A 8 -37.92 20.67 -8.17
C ARG A 8 -37.27 19.30 -8.33
N VAL A 9 -35.96 19.24 -8.09
CA VAL A 9 -35.29 17.97 -7.82
C VAL A 9 -35.97 17.39 -6.57
N SER A 10 -36.75 16.33 -6.76
CA SER A 10 -37.33 15.58 -5.65
C SER A 10 -36.17 14.95 -4.86
N ARG A 11 -35.72 15.64 -3.81
CA ARG A 11 -34.77 15.11 -2.84
C ARG A 11 -35.50 13.97 -2.11
N GLN A 12 -35.40 12.75 -2.64
CA GLN A 12 -35.83 11.55 -1.95
C GLN A 12 -35.15 11.58 -0.57
N LYS A 13 -35.96 11.82 0.46
CA LYS A 13 -35.51 11.85 1.85
C LYS A 13 -35.18 10.40 2.21
N ARG A 14 -33.96 9.94 1.91
CA ARG A 14 -33.46 8.63 2.35
C ARG A 14 -33.64 8.58 3.86
N ASN A 15 -34.29 7.53 4.34
CA ASN A 15 -34.68 7.39 5.73
C ASN A 15 -33.40 7.23 6.58
N GLN A 16 -32.98 8.30 7.27
CA GLN A 16 -31.63 8.47 7.84
C GLN A 16 -31.34 7.62 9.10
N ARG A 17 -32.31 6.83 9.59
CA ARG A 17 -32.27 6.24 10.93
C ARG A 17 -31.43 4.96 11.10
N GLY A 18 -30.75 4.50 10.04
CA GLY A 18 -29.87 3.31 10.11
C GLY A 18 -28.82 3.21 9.01
N GLN A 19 -29.06 3.86 7.85
CA GLN A 19 -28.07 3.88 6.76
C GLN A 19 -26.80 4.63 7.13
N SER A 20 -26.86 5.70 7.93
CA SER A 20 -25.68 6.54 8.19
C SER A 20 -24.56 5.78 8.92
N MET A 21 -24.86 4.94 9.91
CA MET A 21 -23.82 4.17 10.63
C MET A 21 -23.16 3.11 9.74
N VAL A 22 -23.94 2.42 8.91
CA VAL A 22 -23.41 1.43 7.95
C VAL A 22 -22.56 2.13 6.89
N GLU A 23 -22.97 3.31 6.44
CA GLU A 23 -22.23 4.12 5.46
C GLU A 23 -20.90 4.64 6.04
N TYR A 24 -20.86 5.02 7.32
CA TYR A 24 -19.62 5.35 8.03
C TYR A 24 -18.71 4.13 8.23
N ALA A 25 -19.25 2.98 8.63
CA ALA A 25 -18.47 1.75 8.80
C ALA A 25 -17.90 1.25 7.47
N LEU A 26 -18.71 1.30 6.41
CA LEU A 26 -18.29 0.97 5.05
C LEU A 26 -17.21 1.96 4.57
N GLY A 27 -17.41 3.27 4.76
CA GLY A 27 -16.41 4.29 4.42
C GLY A 27 -15.07 4.09 5.13
N LEU A 28 -15.08 3.81 6.45
CA LEU A 28 -13.86 3.51 7.21
C LEU A 28 -13.19 2.21 6.73
N GLY A 29 -13.97 1.17 6.41
CA GLY A 29 -13.47 -0.08 5.86
C GLY A 29 -12.84 0.07 4.47
N CYS A 30 -13.40 0.91 3.60
CA CYS A 30 -12.82 1.19 2.29
C CYS A 30 -11.47 1.91 2.41
N VAL A 31 -11.39 2.91 3.29
CA VAL A 31 -10.14 3.66 3.52
C VAL A 31 -9.06 2.76 4.11
N SER A 32 -9.41 1.91 5.08
CA SER A 32 -8.44 0.98 5.67
C SER A 32 -7.93 -0.05 4.65
N ALA A 33 -8.80 -0.57 3.77
CA ALA A 33 -8.40 -1.46 2.70
C ALA A 33 -7.43 -0.78 1.71
N LEU A 34 -7.69 0.47 1.33
CA LEU A 34 -6.79 1.24 0.47
C LEU A 34 -5.42 1.45 1.13
N CYS A 35 -5.38 1.77 2.43
CA CYS A 35 -4.13 1.91 3.17
C CYS A 35 -3.34 0.60 3.24
N MET A 36 -4.02 -0.54 3.48
CA MET A 36 -3.36 -1.85 3.53
C MET A 36 -2.77 -2.24 2.16
N VAL A 37 -3.47 -1.93 1.07
CA VAL A 37 -2.96 -2.16 -0.30
C VAL A 37 -1.74 -1.30 -0.59
N ALA A 38 -1.80 -0.01 -0.25
CA ALA A 38 -0.68 0.92 -0.45
C ALA A 38 0.55 0.55 0.40
N LEU A 39 0.35 0.15 1.67
CA LEU A 39 1.44 -0.30 2.53
C LEU A 39 2.02 -1.65 2.07
N GLY A 40 1.17 -2.56 1.57
CA GLY A 40 1.62 -3.82 0.99
C GLY A 40 2.52 -3.63 -0.24
N SER A 41 2.13 -2.74 -1.16
CA SER A 41 2.94 -2.46 -2.35
C SER A 41 4.25 -1.75 -2.00
N LEU A 42 4.23 -0.79 -1.07
CA LEU A 42 5.45 -0.16 -0.56
C LEU A 42 6.38 -1.17 0.12
N GLY A 43 5.85 -2.05 0.95
CA GLY A 43 6.65 -3.10 1.62
C GLY A 43 7.32 -4.04 0.63
N PHE A 44 6.61 -4.44 -0.44
CA PHE A 44 7.17 -5.27 -1.50
C PHE A 44 8.32 -4.57 -2.24
N ILE A 45 8.14 -3.31 -2.64
CA ILE A 45 9.18 -2.53 -3.33
C ILE A 45 10.40 -2.33 -2.44
N CYS A 46 10.20 -1.95 -1.17
CA CYS A 46 11.30 -1.77 -0.23
C CYS A 46 12.07 -3.08 0.00
N GLY A 47 11.36 -4.22 0.07
CA GLY A 47 11.98 -5.55 0.18
C GLY A 47 12.88 -5.87 -1.01
N ASP A 48 12.41 -5.62 -2.24
CA ASP A 48 13.18 -5.85 -3.46
C ASP A 48 14.43 -4.95 -3.54
N MET A 49 14.30 -3.67 -3.18
CA MET A 49 15.46 -2.76 -3.12
C MET A 49 16.52 -3.26 -2.13
N ILE A 50 16.12 -3.67 -0.93
CA ILE A 50 17.05 -4.19 0.08
C ILE A 50 17.71 -5.48 -0.41
N TYR A 51 16.94 -6.39 -1.01
CA TYR A 51 17.46 -7.64 -1.55
C TYR A 51 18.49 -7.40 -2.66
N ASN A 52 18.19 -6.51 -3.61
CA ASN A 52 19.10 -6.17 -4.70
C ASN A 52 20.38 -5.48 -4.19
N VAL A 53 20.26 -4.58 -3.21
CA VAL A 53 21.43 -3.96 -2.56
C VAL A 53 22.26 -5.01 -1.82
N GLN A 54 21.61 -5.92 -1.09
CA GLN A 54 22.29 -7.01 -0.39
C GLN A 54 23.01 -7.95 -1.36
N ASN A 55 22.39 -8.26 -2.50
CA ASN A 55 22.98 -9.10 -3.53
C ASN A 55 24.19 -8.43 -4.19
N ALA A 56 24.08 -7.12 -4.49
CA ALA A 56 25.16 -6.33 -5.05
C ALA A 56 26.36 -6.20 -4.08
N ILE A 57 26.10 -5.96 -2.80
CA ILE A 57 27.16 -5.84 -1.79
C ILE A 57 27.84 -7.19 -1.52
N ASN A 58 27.08 -8.28 -1.51
CA ASN A 58 27.60 -9.60 -1.17
C ASN A 58 27.96 -10.45 -2.40
N TYR A 59 28.19 -9.79 -3.55
CA TYR A 59 28.70 -10.40 -4.77
C TYR A 59 27.92 -11.65 -5.22
N GLY A 60 26.58 -11.59 -5.19
CA GLY A 60 25.76 -12.61 -5.84
C GLY A 60 25.43 -13.88 -5.04
N GLY A 61 25.86 -14.05 -3.79
CA GLY A 61 25.66 -15.36 -3.13
C GLY A 61 25.64 -15.45 -1.61
N ASN A 62 26.26 -14.51 -0.87
CA ASN A 62 26.46 -14.71 0.57
C ASN A 62 25.67 -13.70 1.41
N THR A 63 24.38 -13.96 1.64
CA THR A 63 23.59 -13.23 2.65
C THR A 63 24.27 -13.31 4.01
N ALA A 64 24.25 -12.21 4.78
CA ALA A 64 24.87 -12.22 6.10
C ALA A 64 24.19 -13.25 7.01
N PRO A 65 24.95 -13.99 7.84
CA PRO A 65 24.43 -15.07 8.68
C PRO A 65 23.54 -14.60 9.86
N GLN A 66 23.39 -13.28 10.05
CA GLN A 66 22.58 -12.70 11.12
C GLN A 66 21.43 -11.85 10.57
N PRO A 67 20.18 -12.11 10.99
CA PRO A 67 19.05 -11.24 10.66
C PRO A 67 19.28 -9.87 11.30
N GLY A 68 19.63 -8.89 10.48
CA GLY A 68 19.94 -7.52 10.91
C GLY A 68 21.23 -6.92 10.32
N ARG A 69 22.12 -7.74 9.72
CA ARG A 69 23.27 -7.24 8.96
C ARG A 69 23.02 -7.39 7.46
N MET A 70 23.16 -6.30 6.71
CA MET A 70 23.08 -6.35 5.23
C MET A 70 24.42 -6.77 4.58
N ILE A 71 25.54 -6.51 5.25
CA ILE A 71 26.88 -6.72 4.72
C ILE A 71 27.49 -7.97 5.35
N ASN A 72 27.91 -8.93 4.52
CA ASN A 72 28.75 -10.03 4.94
C ASN A 72 30.23 -9.61 4.81
N PRO A 73 30.96 -9.42 5.93
CA PRO A 73 32.36 -8.99 5.90
C PRO A 73 33.31 -10.02 5.28
N ASN A 74 32.86 -11.27 5.11
CA ASN A 74 33.64 -12.34 4.51
C ASN A 74 33.29 -12.56 3.02
N ALA A 75 32.43 -11.72 2.43
CA ALA A 75 32.11 -11.82 1.02
C ALA A 75 33.32 -11.39 0.18
N THR A 76 33.84 -12.32 -0.65
CA THR A 76 34.95 -12.05 -1.56
C THR A 76 34.44 -11.52 -2.91
N PRO A 77 35.01 -10.43 -3.46
CA PRO A 77 34.57 -9.80 -4.72
C PRO A 77 34.70 -10.67 -5.96
N TRP A 78 35.60 -11.66 -5.90
CA TRP A 78 35.90 -12.55 -7.00
C TRP A 78 35.25 -13.90 -6.70
N VAL A 79 34.18 -14.22 -7.42
CA VAL A 79 33.80 -15.61 -7.62
C VAL A 79 34.83 -16.16 -8.61
N ILE A 80 35.96 -16.69 -8.09
CA ILE A 80 36.86 -17.51 -8.90
C ILE A 80 36.20 -18.88 -8.94
N GLU A 81 35.52 -19.16 -10.05
CA GLU A 81 35.21 -20.53 -10.46
C GLU A 81 36.49 -21.23 -10.94
#